data_AF-A0A951MMS2-F1
#
_entry.id   AF-A0A951MMS2-F1
#
_cell.length_a   1.000
_cell.length_b   1.000
_cell.length_c   1.000
_cell.angle_alpha   90.00
_cell.angle_beta   90.00
_cell.angle_gamma   90.00
#
_symmetry.space_group_name_H-M   'P 1'
#
loop_
_entity.id
_entity.type
_entity.pdbx_description
1 polymer ?
#
loop_
_entity_poly.entity_id
_entity_poly.type
_entity_poly.pdbx_seq_one_letter_code
_entity_poly.pdbx_strand_id
1 'polypeptide(L)'
;MERAPGGGATVEGSVTSGHAEELSAAPGALAERVHPGGSVTRVDANGRCHLLANVRADGSTSVVIRQDEGRSWHRAVPGPTGRNGYELHLSDAVISTDDAAFTAIRRAGGGWVLVVVEGTVHITGPTAPPVEVSALQAVKISSRGIGTRRDLSPAEVEAQPWVVRNRARDGHVVPTSPGPQRLALPQPAATPPPAPGKEGASVERLLRVARRGAAGGKRLFERVVPRLARFVV
;
A
#
# COMPACT_ATOMS: atom_id res chain seq x y z
N MET A 1 -35.91 11.69 -9.21
CA MET A 1 -35.35 10.56 -8.44
C MET A 1 -33.87 10.86 -8.25
N GLU A 2 -33.54 11.63 -7.21
CA GLU A 2 -32.15 12.03 -6.90
C GLU A 2 -31.42 10.85 -6.25
N ARG A 3 -30.31 10.42 -6.87
CA ARG A 3 -29.37 9.48 -6.26
C ARG A 3 -28.43 10.27 -5.34
N ALA A 4 -28.44 9.93 -4.05
CA ALA A 4 -27.49 10.45 -3.08
C ALA A 4 -26.05 9.97 -3.42
N PRO A 5 -25.02 10.82 -3.24
CA PRO A 5 -23.63 10.41 -3.41
C PRO A 5 -23.22 9.46 -2.27
N GLY A 6 -22.83 8.23 -2.64
CA GLY A 6 -22.33 7.21 -1.73
C GLY A 6 -21.01 7.63 -1.09
N GLY A 7 -20.91 7.46 0.23
CA GLY A 7 -19.71 7.74 1.01
C GLY A 7 -18.53 6.92 0.51
N GLY A 8 -17.44 7.62 0.18
CA GLY A 8 -16.16 7.00 -0.09
C GLY A 8 -15.63 6.32 1.16
N ALA A 9 -15.43 5.01 1.09
CA ALA A 9 -14.72 4.28 2.12
C ALA A 9 -13.26 4.73 2.12
N THR A 10 -12.85 5.45 3.16
CA THR A 10 -11.44 5.71 3.44
C THR A 10 -10.78 4.36 3.79
N VAL A 11 -9.95 3.84 2.90
CA VAL A 11 -9.09 2.69 3.20
C VAL A 11 -7.98 3.21 4.11
N GLU A 12 -8.23 3.27 5.42
CA GLU A 12 -7.22 3.58 6.44
C GLU A 12 -6.32 2.37 6.65
N GLY A 13 -5.38 2.16 5.72
CA GLY A 13 -4.15 1.46 6.04
C GLY A 13 -3.30 2.37 6.92
N SER A 14 -3.25 2.10 8.22
CA SER A 14 -2.38 2.83 9.16
C SER A 14 -0.92 2.57 8.78
N VAL A 15 -0.30 3.51 8.08
CA VAL A 15 1.15 3.54 7.86
C VAL A 15 1.76 4.07 9.14
N THR A 16 2.32 3.18 9.96
CA THR A 16 3.13 3.61 11.10
C THR A 16 4.35 4.35 10.55
N SER A 17 4.57 5.58 11.03
CA SER A 17 5.65 6.49 10.62
C SER A 17 7.02 5.98 11.06
N GLY A 18 7.45 4.83 10.55
CA GLY A 18 8.83 4.39 10.59
C GLY A 18 9.69 5.30 9.71
N HIS A 19 10.99 5.38 10.03
CA HIS A 19 11.95 6.06 9.18
C HIS A 19 11.91 5.47 7.77
N ALA A 20 11.47 6.25 6.79
CA ALA A 20 11.49 5.83 5.40
C ALA A 20 12.94 5.77 4.92
N GLU A 21 13.37 4.60 4.45
CA GLU A 21 14.69 4.43 3.83
C GLU A 21 14.62 4.98 2.40
N GLU A 22 15.51 5.90 2.03
CA GLU A 22 15.59 6.38 0.65
C GLU A 22 16.42 5.42 -0.21
N LEU A 23 15.88 5.01 -1.36
CA LEU A 23 16.56 4.29 -2.41
C LEU A 23 16.74 5.21 -3.61
N SER A 24 17.97 5.66 -3.82
CA SER A 24 18.39 6.49 -4.95
C SER A 24 19.73 5.99 -5.51
N ALA A 25 19.97 6.22 -6.80
CA ALA A 25 21.16 5.76 -7.49
C ALA A 25 22.10 6.93 -7.82
N ALA A 26 23.41 6.68 -7.80
CA ALA A 26 24.37 7.65 -8.31
C ALA A 26 24.19 7.86 -9.83
N PRO A 27 24.65 8.98 -10.40
CA PRO A 27 24.62 9.23 -11.84
C PRO A 27 25.21 8.06 -12.64
N GLY A 28 24.43 7.54 -13.61
CA GLY A 28 24.84 6.39 -14.44
C GLY A 28 24.76 5.02 -13.76
N ALA A 29 24.44 4.96 -12.47
CA ALA A 29 24.28 3.73 -11.71
C ALA A 29 22.82 3.25 -11.67
N LEU A 30 22.65 2.08 -11.04
CA LEU A 30 21.38 1.47 -10.70
C LEU A 30 21.40 1.22 -9.20
N ALA A 31 20.35 1.64 -8.49
CA ALA A 31 20.14 1.24 -7.11
C ALA A 31 19.19 0.06 -7.08
N GLU A 32 19.47 -0.94 -6.25
CA GLU A 32 18.68 -2.15 -6.12
C GLU A 32 18.42 -2.45 -4.65
N ARG A 33 17.19 -2.84 -4.34
CA ARG A 33 16.79 -3.38 -3.04
C ARG A 33 16.05 -4.70 -3.25
N VAL A 34 16.56 -5.74 -2.60
CA VAL A 34 15.82 -6.99 -2.40
C VAL A 34 15.07 -6.90 -1.07
N HIS A 35 13.78 -7.15 -1.10
CA HIS A 35 12.89 -7.09 0.05
C HIS A 35 12.76 -8.45 0.74
N PRO A 36 12.34 -8.50 2.01
CA PRO A 36 11.89 -9.73 2.64
C PRO A 36 10.84 -10.43 1.75
N GLY A 37 11.02 -11.72 1.49
CA GLY A 37 10.16 -12.48 0.57
C GLY A 37 10.62 -12.49 -0.89
N GLY A 38 11.75 -11.85 -1.22
CA GLY A 38 12.39 -11.97 -2.54
C GLY A 38 11.88 -11.01 -3.60
N SER A 39 10.91 -10.14 -3.26
CA SER A 39 10.52 -9.04 -4.15
C SER A 39 11.69 -8.08 -4.36
N VAL A 40 11.76 -7.43 -5.53
CA VAL A 40 12.87 -6.55 -5.90
C VAL A 40 12.36 -5.18 -6.34
N THR A 41 13.06 -4.13 -5.93
CA THR A 41 12.92 -2.77 -6.47
C THR A 41 14.25 -2.32 -7.02
N ARG A 42 14.24 -1.76 -8.23
CA ARG A 42 15.39 -1.07 -8.80
C ARG A 42 15.01 0.32 -9.25
N VAL A 43 15.94 1.24 -9.12
CA VAL A 43 15.73 2.66 -9.41
C VAL A 43 16.87 3.16 -10.28
N ASP A 44 16.54 3.91 -11.33
CA ASP A 44 17.54 4.51 -12.21
C ASP A 44 18.22 5.73 -11.56
N ALA A 45 19.26 6.25 -12.22
CA ALA A 45 20.04 7.40 -11.75
C ALA A 45 19.23 8.69 -11.50
N ASN A 46 18.02 8.79 -12.05
CA ASN A 46 17.14 9.95 -11.88
C ASN A 46 15.92 9.62 -10.99
N GLY A 47 15.86 8.41 -10.47
CA GLY A 47 14.75 7.93 -9.68
C GLY A 47 15.00 8.07 -8.20
N ARG A 48 13.90 8.26 -7.48
CA ARG A 48 13.89 8.33 -6.02
C ARG A 48 12.68 7.58 -5.49
N CYS A 49 12.95 6.61 -4.64
CA CYS A 49 11.94 5.84 -3.93
C CYS A 49 12.16 5.97 -2.42
N HIS A 50 11.08 6.06 -1.66
CA HIS A 50 11.07 5.92 -0.21
C HIS A 50 10.45 4.56 0.14
N LEU A 51 11.24 3.73 0.79
CA LEU A 51 10.82 2.41 1.25
C LEU A 51 10.15 2.56 2.61
N LEU A 52 8.88 2.20 2.67
CA LEU A 52 8.06 2.27 3.87
C LEU A 52 7.93 0.85 4.44
N ALA A 53 8.38 0.65 5.66
CA ALA A 53 8.13 -0.59 6.37
C ALA A 53 6.66 -0.63 6.79
N ASN A 54 5.92 -1.63 6.32
CA ASN A 54 4.54 -1.84 6.76
C ASN A 54 4.36 -3.25 7.31
N VAL A 55 4.21 -3.32 8.63
CA VAL A 55 3.79 -4.53 9.35
C VAL A 55 2.31 -4.39 9.61
N ARG A 56 1.51 -5.25 8.99
CA ARG A 56 0.06 -5.26 9.19
C ARG A 56 -0.29 -5.81 10.58
N ALA A 57 -1.51 -5.54 11.02
CA ALA A 57 -2.01 -5.99 12.33
C ALA A 57 -2.02 -7.52 12.50
N ASP A 58 -2.09 -8.27 11.39
CA ASP A 58 -2.00 -9.74 11.38
C ASP A 58 -0.55 -10.26 11.39
N GLY A 59 0.43 -9.37 11.52
CA GLY A 59 1.86 -9.69 11.49
C GLY A 59 2.43 -9.91 10.09
N SER A 60 1.62 -9.84 9.03
CA SER A 60 2.13 -9.90 7.67
C SER A 60 2.95 -8.65 7.33
N THR A 61 3.97 -8.82 6.50
CA THR A 61 4.77 -7.71 6.00
C THR A 61 4.34 -7.38 4.58
N SER A 62 4.15 -6.10 4.30
CA SER A 62 3.94 -5.60 2.93
C SER A 62 5.08 -4.70 2.53
N VAL A 63 5.46 -4.79 1.27
CA VAL A 63 6.43 -3.88 0.68
C VAL A 63 5.65 -2.67 0.21
N VAL A 64 5.81 -1.54 0.90
CA VAL A 64 5.20 -0.27 0.49
C VAL A 64 6.31 0.65 0.04
N ILE A 65 6.20 1.15 -1.19
CA ILE A 65 7.20 2.01 -1.80
C ILE A 65 6.49 3.26 -2.26
N ARG A 66 7.01 4.42 -1.89
CA ARG A 66 6.60 5.67 -2.52
C ARG A 66 7.63 6.07 -3.56
N GLN A 67 7.21 6.39 -4.77
CA GLN A 67 8.10 6.89 -5.81
C GLN A 67 7.72 8.31 -6.19
N ASP A 68 8.69 9.21 -6.13
CA ASP A 68 8.47 10.63 -6.43
C ASP A 68 8.93 11.00 -7.85
N GLU A 69 10.01 10.38 -8.36
CA GLU A 69 10.59 10.72 -9.65
C GLU A 69 11.29 9.56 -10.38
N GLY A 70 11.75 9.85 -11.61
CA GLY A 70 12.55 8.98 -12.46
C GLY A 70 11.87 7.69 -12.90
N ARG A 71 12.68 6.63 -13.04
CA ARG A 71 12.22 5.32 -13.51
C ARG A 71 12.56 4.24 -12.50
N SER A 72 11.64 3.31 -12.34
CA SER A 72 11.77 2.19 -11.42
C SER A 72 11.37 0.88 -12.10
N TRP A 73 11.91 -0.21 -11.58
CA TRP A 73 11.53 -1.58 -11.89
C TRP A 73 11.09 -2.26 -10.61
N HIS A 74 10.00 -3.00 -10.68
CA HIS A 74 9.40 -3.70 -9.55
C HIS A 74 9.13 -5.14 -9.95
N ARG A 75 9.63 -6.08 -9.15
CA ARG A 75 9.26 -7.49 -9.21
C ARG A 75 8.64 -7.87 -7.86
N ALA A 76 7.32 -8.00 -7.83
CA ALA A 76 6.63 -8.59 -6.69
C ALA A 76 6.72 -10.12 -6.81
N VAL A 77 7.09 -10.76 -5.70
CA VAL A 77 7.10 -12.22 -5.57
C VAL A 77 6.07 -12.58 -4.50
N PRO A 78 5.16 -13.52 -4.80
CA PRO A 78 4.13 -13.90 -3.84
C PRO A 78 4.78 -14.49 -2.59
N GLY A 79 4.34 -13.99 -1.44
CA GLY A 79 4.77 -14.53 -0.15
C GLY A 79 4.30 -15.98 0.05
N PRO A 80 4.92 -16.73 0.97
CA PRO A 80 4.54 -18.12 1.26
C PRO A 80 3.08 -18.28 1.73
N THR A 81 2.49 -17.21 2.27
CA THR A 81 1.08 -17.17 2.71
C THR A 81 0.16 -16.51 1.69
N GLY A 82 0.68 -16.00 0.56
CA GLY A 82 -0.07 -15.20 -0.41
C GLY A 82 -0.54 -13.84 0.10
N ARG A 83 -0.03 -13.38 1.27
CA ARG A 83 -0.49 -12.13 1.93
C ARG A 83 0.53 -11.00 1.92
N ASN A 84 1.69 -11.21 1.30
CA ASN A 84 2.75 -10.22 1.24
C ASN A 84 2.47 -9.24 0.09
N GLY A 85 1.40 -8.45 0.22
CA GLY A 85 1.04 -7.45 -0.78
C GLY A 85 2.18 -6.49 -1.06
N TYR A 86 2.36 -6.15 -2.32
CA TYR A 86 3.33 -5.18 -2.81
C TYR A 86 2.58 -3.94 -3.29
N GLU A 87 2.93 -2.77 -2.76
CA GLU A 87 2.29 -1.51 -3.09
C GLU A 87 3.32 -0.47 -3.54
N LEU A 88 3.07 0.12 -4.70
CA LEU A 88 3.76 1.31 -5.20
C LEU A 88 2.82 2.51 -5.16
N HIS A 89 3.15 3.44 -4.27
CA HIS A 89 2.48 4.72 -4.09
C HIS A 89 3.14 5.75 -5.01
N LEU A 90 2.34 6.31 -5.90
CA LEU A 90 2.69 7.41 -6.78
C LEU A 90 1.96 8.66 -6.31
N SER A 91 2.35 9.84 -6.85
CA SER A 91 1.66 11.10 -6.55
C SER A 91 0.15 11.08 -6.77
N ASP A 92 -0.33 10.26 -7.73
CA ASP A 92 -1.72 10.30 -8.21
C ASP A 92 -2.40 8.92 -8.20
N ALA A 93 -1.74 7.86 -7.69
CA ALA A 93 -2.30 6.52 -7.65
C ALA A 93 -1.55 5.61 -6.69
N VAL A 94 -2.21 4.53 -6.26
CA VAL A 94 -1.59 3.37 -5.62
C VAL A 94 -1.71 2.19 -6.56
N ILE A 95 -0.59 1.51 -6.80
CA ILE A 95 -0.50 0.28 -7.58
C ILE A 95 -0.27 -0.86 -6.61
N SER A 96 -1.12 -1.88 -6.61
CA SER A 96 -0.98 -3.07 -5.79
C SER A 96 -0.88 -4.34 -6.63
N THR A 97 -0.12 -5.31 -6.14
CA THR A 97 0.01 -6.64 -6.75
C THR A 97 0.59 -7.63 -5.75
N ASP A 98 0.35 -8.92 -5.97
CA ASP A 98 0.97 -10.02 -5.20
C ASP A 98 2.02 -10.78 -6.04
N ASP A 99 1.92 -10.74 -7.37
CA ASP A 99 2.82 -11.43 -8.30
C ASP A 99 2.80 -10.72 -9.67
N ALA A 100 3.75 -9.80 -9.86
CA ALA A 100 3.91 -9.09 -11.13
C ALA A 100 5.30 -8.51 -11.30
N ALA A 101 5.67 -8.28 -12.55
CA ALA A 101 6.84 -7.48 -12.92
C ALA A 101 6.37 -6.27 -13.72
N PHE A 102 6.77 -5.07 -13.30
CA PHE A 102 6.33 -3.83 -13.95
C PHE A 102 7.35 -2.69 -13.78
N THR A 103 7.22 -1.66 -14.60
CA THR A 103 8.01 -0.43 -14.51
C THR A 103 7.10 0.79 -14.41
N ALA A 104 7.46 1.71 -13.51
CA ALA A 104 6.83 3.02 -13.40
C ALA A 104 7.81 4.11 -13.84
N ILE A 105 7.35 4.98 -14.74
CA ILE A 105 8.17 6.00 -15.39
C ILE A 105 7.50 7.35 -15.23
N ARG A 106 8.14 8.27 -14.50
CA ARG A 106 7.69 9.67 -14.42
C ARG A 106 7.89 10.34 -15.78
N ARG A 107 6.86 11.00 -16.32
CA ARG A 107 6.97 11.74 -17.59
C ARG A 107 7.43 13.18 -17.35
N ALA A 108 8.16 13.75 -18.31
CA ALA A 108 8.36 15.19 -18.40
C ALA A 108 6.99 15.88 -18.57
N GLY A 109 6.65 16.81 -17.69
CA GLY A 109 5.31 17.43 -17.61
C GLY A 109 4.37 16.79 -16.58
N GLY A 110 4.84 15.78 -15.84
CA GLY A 110 4.09 15.15 -14.76
C GLY A 110 3.32 13.89 -15.18
N GLY A 111 2.71 13.24 -14.20
CA GLY A 111 2.10 11.93 -14.36
C GLY A 111 3.10 10.81 -14.61
N TRP A 112 2.57 9.62 -14.81
CA TRP A 112 3.31 8.38 -14.87
C TRP A 112 2.88 7.55 -16.07
N VAL A 113 3.81 6.75 -16.60
CA VAL A 113 3.49 5.60 -17.44
C VAL A 113 3.84 4.36 -16.64
N LEU A 114 2.86 3.47 -16.52
CA LEU A 114 3.06 2.13 -15.99
C LEU A 114 3.10 1.16 -17.17
N VAL A 115 4.07 0.26 -17.18
CA VAL A 115 4.13 -0.86 -18.13
C VAL A 115 4.22 -2.15 -17.33
N VAL A 116 3.24 -3.03 -17.48
CA VAL A 116 3.20 -4.34 -16.84
C VAL A 116 3.80 -5.36 -17.80
N VAL A 117 4.84 -6.04 -17.35
CA VAL A 117 5.60 -7.01 -18.15
C VAL A 117 5.11 -8.42 -17.88
N GLU A 118 4.85 -8.76 -16.63
CA GLU A 118 4.36 -10.07 -16.18
C GLU A 118 3.33 -9.90 -15.07
N GLY A 119 2.41 -10.86 -14.95
CA GLY A 119 1.36 -10.85 -13.92
C GLY A 119 0.29 -9.79 -14.15
N THR A 120 -0.31 -9.34 -13.05
CA THR A 120 -1.40 -8.36 -13.04
C THR A 120 -1.20 -7.37 -11.90
N VAL A 121 -1.51 -6.10 -12.16
CA VAL A 121 -1.52 -5.06 -11.14
C VAL A 121 -2.89 -4.39 -11.06
N HIS A 122 -3.27 -3.98 -9.87
CA HIS A 122 -4.47 -3.18 -9.61
C HIS A 122 -4.06 -1.74 -9.32
N ILE A 123 -4.70 -0.78 -9.96
CA ILE A 123 -4.38 0.63 -9.83
C ILE A 123 -5.58 1.36 -9.27
N THR A 124 -5.41 1.98 -8.12
CA THR A 124 -6.43 2.83 -7.49
C THR A 124 -6.00 4.28 -7.60
N GLY A 125 -6.81 5.10 -8.25
CA GLY A 125 -6.62 6.55 -8.36
C GLY A 125 -7.64 7.32 -7.52
N PRO A 126 -7.52 8.65 -7.38
CA PRO A 126 -8.39 9.45 -6.51
C PRO A 126 -9.82 9.57 -7.02
N THR A 127 -10.04 9.47 -8.34
CA THR A 127 -11.32 9.83 -8.98
C THR A 127 -11.94 8.72 -9.82
N ALA A 128 -11.25 7.59 -9.99
CA ALA A 128 -11.68 6.50 -10.85
C ALA A 128 -11.81 5.19 -10.05
N PRO A 129 -12.73 4.30 -10.44
CA PRO A 129 -12.74 2.92 -9.93
C PRO A 129 -11.38 2.25 -10.13
N PRO A 130 -11.00 1.29 -9.27
CA PRO A 130 -9.78 0.53 -9.47
C PRO A 130 -9.71 -0.09 -10.87
N VAL A 131 -8.55 0.02 -11.51
CA VAL A 131 -8.29 -0.50 -12.85
C VAL A 131 -7.30 -1.66 -12.76
N GLU A 132 -7.67 -2.79 -13.36
CA GLU A 132 -6.76 -3.91 -13.54
C GLU A 132 -5.95 -3.75 -14.84
N VAL A 133 -4.63 -3.92 -14.75
CA VAL A 133 -3.71 -3.87 -15.88
C VAL A 133 -2.89 -5.16 -15.90
N SER A 134 -3.04 -5.92 -16.97
CA SER A 134 -2.42 -7.24 -17.14
C SER A 134 -1.07 -7.14 -17.85
N ALA A 135 -0.32 -8.25 -17.89
CA ALA A 135 0.91 -8.38 -18.64
C ALA A 135 0.78 -7.87 -20.08
N LEU A 136 1.83 -7.22 -20.57
CA LEU A 136 1.91 -6.60 -21.88
C LEU A 136 0.91 -5.46 -22.07
N GLN A 137 0.50 -4.79 -20.99
CA GLN A 137 -0.29 -3.56 -21.07
C GLN A 137 0.48 -2.37 -20.50
N ALA A 138 0.19 -1.19 -21.07
CA ALA A 138 0.61 0.09 -20.54
C ALA A 138 -0.58 0.96 -20.19
N VAL A 139 -0.41 1.81 -19.18
CA VAL A 139 -1.41 2.82 -18.82
C VAL A 139 -0.73 4.13 -18.42
N LYS A 140 -1.38 5.25 -18.75
CA LYS A 140 -0.98 6.57 -18.29
C LYS A 140 -1.73 6.91 -17.01
N ILE A 141 -1.04 7.41 -16.01
CA ILE A 141 -1.61 7.83 -14.73
C ILE A 141 -1.31 9.32 -14.56
N SER A 142 -2.27 10.10 -14.12
CA SER A 142 -2.11 11.54 -13.87
C SER A 142 -3.09 12.01 -12.80
N SER A 143 -2.97 13.26 -12.36
CA SER A 143 -3.94 13.90 -11.46
C SER A 143 -5.36 13.95 -12.01
N ARG A 144 -5.54 13.82 -13.34
CA ARG A 144 -6.85 13.72 -14.00
C ARG A 144 -7.46 12.32 -13.90
N GLY A 145 -6.70 11.33 -13.45
CA GLY A 145 -7.12 9.93 -13.32
C GLY A 145 -6.24 8.96 -14.10
N ILE A 146 -6.72 7.71 -14.15
CA ILE A 146 -6.10 6.59 -14.86
C ILE A 146 -6.62 6.60 -16.31
N GLY A 147 -5.70 6.67 -17.27
CA GLY A 147 -6.02 6.68 -18.69
C GLY A 147 -6.41 5.31 -19.24
N THR A 148 -6.67 5.25 -20.55
CA THR A 148 -6.99 4.00 -21.24
C THR A 148 -5.77 3.07 -21.27
N ARG A 149 -6.03 1.78 -21.05
CA ARG A 149 -5.05 0.70 -21.21
C ARG A 149 -4.68 0.56 -22.69
N ARG A 150 -3.40 0.37 -22.97
CA ARG A 150 -2.87 0.10 -24.30
C ARG A 150 -2.20 -1.26 -24.28
N ASP A 151 -2.64 -2.17 -25.14
CA ASP A 151 -1.96 -3.43 -25.36
C ASP A 151 -0.62 -3.18 -26.07
N LEU A 152 0.41 -3.90 -25.63
CA LEU A 152 1.76 -3.88 -26.16
C LEU A 152 2.05 -5.22 -26.81
N SER A 153 2.72 -5.20 -27.94
CA SER A 153 3.36 -6.40 -28.45
C SER A 153 4.60 -6.77 -27.60
N PRO A 154 4.99 -8.05 -27.54
CA PRO A 154 6.26 -8.45 -26.92
C PRO A 154 7.47 -7.69 -27.49
N ALA A 155 7.48 -7.44 -28.81
CA ALA A 155 8.54 -6.68 -29.47
C ALA A 155 8.63 -5.22 -28.97
N GLU A 156 7.50 -4.56 -28.70
CA GLU A 156 7.49 -3.21 -28.13
C GLU A 156 8.05 -3.18 -26.70
N VAL A 157 7.82 -4.23 -25.92
CA VAL A 157 8.37 -4.37 -24.55
C VAL A 157 9.87 -4.66 -24.60
N GLU A 158 10.31 -5.57 -25.45
CA GLU A 158 11.74 -5.90 -25.65
C GLU A 158 12.53 -4.75 -26.31
N ALA A 159 11.85 -3.85 -27.03
CA ALA A 159 12.48 -2.63 -27.53
C ALA A 159 12.80 -1.61 -26.43
N GLN A 160 12.35 -1.81 -25.18
CA GLN A 160 12.65 -0.91 -24.05
C GLN A 160 13.95 -1.34 -23.34
N PRO A 161 15.07 -0.61 -23.49
CA PRO A 161 16.34 -1.05 -22.91
C PRO A 161 16.31 -1.20 -21.38
N TRP A 162 15.48 -0.38 -20.72
CA TRP A 162 15.25 -0.46 -19.27
C TRP A 162 14.60 -1.79 -18.87
N VAL A 163 13.59 -2.26 -19.61
CA VAL A 163 12.90 -3.53 -19.31
C VAL A 163 13.86 -4.70 -19.54
N VAL A 164 14.52 -4.75 -20.71
CA VAL A 164 15.47 -5.83 -21.05
C VAL A 164 16.57 -5.96 -20.01
N ARG A 165 17.20 -4.84 -19.62
CA ARG A 165 18.26 -4.83 -18.61
C ARG A 165 17.79 -5.38 -17.26
N ASN A 166 16.57 -5.05 -16.83
CA ASN A 166 16.06 -5.50 -15.54
C ASN A 166 15.61 -6.97 -15.57
N ARG A 167 14.96 -7.43 -16.66
CA ARG A 167 14.63 -8.87 -16.83
C ARG A 167 15.88 -9.74 -16.82
N ALA A 168 16.95 -9.31 -17.50
CA ALA A 168 18.22 -10.02 -17.48
C ALA A 168 18.79 -10.14 -16.06
N ARG A 169 18.63 -9.10 -15.22
CA ARG A 169 19.06 -9.13 -13.81
C ARG A 169 18.18 -10.01 -12.94
N ASP A 170 16.87 -10.08 -13.19
CA ASP A 170 15.97 -10.97 -12.46
C ASP A 170 16.38 -12.44 -12.59
N GLY A 171 16.86 -12.86 -13.77
CA GLY A 171 17.41 -14.21 -13.98
C GLY A 171 18.69 -14.51 -13.17
N HIS A 172 19.36 -13.48 -12.64
CA HIS A 172 20.55 -13.60 -11.80
C HIS A 172 20.28 -13.43 -10.31
N VAL A 173 19.03 -13.18 -9.89
CA VAL A 173 18.68 -13.14 -8.47
C VAL A 173 18.70 -14.58 -7.95
N VAL A 174 19.89 -15.03 -7.54
CA VAL A 174 20.03 -16.19 -6.67
C VAL A 174 19.20 -15.86 -5.44
N PRO A 175 18.18 -16.68 -5.07
CA PRO A 175 17.44 -16.43 -3.84
C PRO A 175 18.49 -16.37 -2.72
N THR A 176 18.73 -15.17 -2.20
CA THR A 176 19.60 -15.01 -1.03
C THR A 176 19.02 -15.93 0.01
N SER A 177 19.79 -16.97 0.39
CA SER A 177 19.46 -17.85 1.49
C SER A 177 18.87 -16.99 2.58
N PRO A 178 17.68 -17.34 3.13
CA PRO A 178 17.00 -16.50 4.09
C PRO A 178 18.03 -16.07 5.13
N GLY A 179 18.36 -14.77 5.15
CA GLY A 179 19.27 -14.21 6.13
C GLY A 179 18.84 -14.72 7.51
N PRO A 180 19.80 -14.94 8.44
CA PRO A 180 19.58 -15.74 9.65
C PRO A 180 18.21 -15.42 10.19
N GLN A 181 17.31 -16.41 10.11
CA GLN A 181 16.00 -16.29 10.72
C GLN A 181 16.30 -15.75 12.11
N ARG A 182 15.79 -14.55 12.44
CA ARG A 182 15.78 -14.14 13.84
C ARG A 182 15.15 -15.32 14.54
N LEU A 183 15.96 -16.08 15.28
CA LEU A 183 15.51 -17.11 16.20
C LEU A 183 14.35 -16.43 16.91
N ALA A 184 13.14 -16.91 16.64
CA ALA A 184 11.98 -16.45 17.37
C ALA A 184 12.38 -16.66 18.82
N LEU A 185 12.65 -15.55 19.53
CA LEU A 185 12.83 -15.62 20.97
C LEU A 185 11.62 -16.39 21.47
N PRO A 186 11.80 -17.44 22.28
CA PRO A 186 10.68 -18.24 22.76
C PRO A 186 9.62 -17.27 23.24
N GLN A 187 8.47 -17.27 22.56
CA GLN A 187 7.35 -16.43 22.97
C GLN A 187 7.09 -16.82 24.42
N PRO A 188 7.12 -15.86 25.37
CA PRO A 188 6.76 -16.16 26.74
C PRO A 188 5.40 -16.84 26.69
N ALA A 189 5.33 -18.06 27.25
CA ALA A 189 4.14 -18.89 27.20
C ALA A 189 2.94 -18.02 27.56
N ALA A 190 1.96 -17.95 26.65
CA ALA A 190 0.75 -17.22 26.90
C ALA A 190 0.20 -17.68 28.25
N THR A 191 0.07 -16.76 29.20
CA THR A 191 -0.56 -17.05 30.48
C THR A 191 -1.93 -17.62 30.17
N PRO A 192 -2.26 -18.84 30.63
CA PRO A 192 -3.56 -19.43 30.35
C PRO A 192 -4.63 -18.45 30.81
N PRO A 193 -5.72 -18.27 30.03
CA PRO A 193 -6.81 -17.41 30.42
C PRO A 193 -7.29 -17.85 31.81
N PRO A 194 -7.57 -16.91 32.74
CA PRO A 194 -8.10 -17.25 34.04
C PRO A 194 -9.34 -18.12 33.84
N ALA A 195 -9.41 -19.23 34.55
CA ALA A 195 -10.58 -20.11 34.52
C ALA A 195 -11.84 -19.27 34.74
N PRO A 196 -12.96 -19.56 34.05
CA PRO A 196 -14.21 -18.81 34.20
C PRO A 196 -14.66 -18.85 35.66
N GLY A 197 -14.27 -17.81 36.40
CA GLY A 197 -14.73 -17.54 37.75
C GLY A 197 -16.20 -17.19 37.68
N LYS A 198 -16.96 -17.72 38.64
CA LYS A 198 -18.41 -17.50 38.81
C LYS A 198 -18.68 -16.04 39.22
N GLU A 199 -18.43 -15.08 38.34
CA GLU A 199 -18.73 -13.67 38.52
C GLU A 199 -20.12 -13.32 37.94
N GLY A 200 -21.08 -14.24 38.07
CA GLY A 200 -22.48 -14.04 37.74
C GLY A 200 -23.31 -13.79 39.00
N ALA A 201 -23.14 -12.64 39.66
CA ALA A 201 -24.07 -12.23 40.73
C ALA A 201 -24.17 -10.72 41.02
N SER A 202 -23.18 -9.89 40.62
CA SER A 202 -23.14 -8.49 41.10
C SER A 202 -23.63 -7.41 40.13
N VAL A 203 -23.69 -7.68 38.81
CA VAL A 203 -24.05 -6.63 37.82
C VAL A 203 -25.57 -6.43 37.70
N GLU A 204 -26.39 -7.48 37.86
CA GLU A 204 -27.86 -7.33 37.85
C GLU A 204 -28.42 -6.55 39.05
N ARG A 205 -27.68 -6.48 40.17
CA ARG A 205 -28.09 -5.70 41.35
C ARG A 205 -27.84 -4.20 41.19
N LEU A 206 -26.84 -3.81 40.40
CA LEU A 206 -26.50 -2.41 40.11
C LEU A 206 -27.40 -1.78 39.04
N LEU A 207 -27.87 -2.55 38.05
CA LEU A 207 -28.77 -2.04 37.00
C LEU A 207 -30.22 -1.77 37.49
N ARG A 208 -30.62 -2.32 38.64
CA ARG A 208 -31.96 -2.10 39.21
C ARG A 208 -32.10 -0.76 39.95
N VAL A 209 -30.98 -0.13 40.35
CA VAL A 209 -31.00 1.18 41.03
C VAL A 209 -31.04 2.35 40.04
N ALA A 210 -30.44 2.22 38.85
CA ALA A 210 -30.39 3.29 37.85
C ALA A 210 -31.72 3.54 37.11
N ARG A 211 -32.67 2.60 37.12
CA ARG A 211 -33.95 2.73 36.39
C ARG A 211 -35.07 3.45 37.15
N ARG A 212 -34.84 3.93 38.38
CA ARG A 212 -35.82 4.74 39.14
C ARG A 212 -35.61 6.26 39.08
N GLY A 213 -34.58 6.75 38.38
CA GLY A 213 -34.23 8.19 38.38
C GLY A 213 -34.58 9.00 37.12
N ALA A 214 -34.98 8.39 36.00
CA ALA A 214 -35.06 9.09 34.71
C ALA A 214 -36.48 9.52 34.29
N ALA A 215 -37.30 9.96 35.24
CA ALA A 215 -38.59 10.60 34.98
C ALA A 215 -38.55 12.07 35.44
N GLY A 216 -37.77 12.90 34.74
CA GLY A 216 -37.76 14.34 34.98
C GLY A 216 -36.54 15.01 34.38
N GLY A 217 -36.70 15.65 33.22
CA GLY A 217 -35.61 16.47 32.66
C GLY A 217 -35.61 16.66 31.15
N LYS A 218 -36.77 16.89 30.53
CA LYS A 218 -36.80 17.60 29.23
C LYS A 218 -36.46 19.06 29.51
N ARG A 219 -35.31 19.52 29.03
CA ARG A 219 -34.98 20.87 28.50
C ARG A 219 -33.50 21.19 28.74
N LEU A 220 -32.93 21.95 27.81
CA LEU A 220 -31.54 22.43 27.69
C LEU A 220 -30.56 21.40 27.15
N PHE A 221 -30.19 21.52 25.88
CA PHE A 221 -28.85 21.96 25.47
C PHE A 221 -28.84 22.17 23.94
N GLU A 222 -29.61 23.16 23.48
CA GLU A 222 -29.26 23.92 22.27
C GLU A 222 -28.40 25.08 22.73
N ARG A 223 -27.11 25.08 22.36
CA ARG A 223 -26.20 26.23 22.18
C ARG A 223 -24.77 25.74 22.26
N VAL A 224 -23.90 26.42 21.52
CA VAL A 224 -22.44 26.28 21.34
C VAL A 224 -22.11 25.48 20.06
N VAL A 225 -21.54 26.00 18.96
CA VAL A 225 -21.03 27.31 18.47
C VAL A 225 -20.93 27.17 16.92
N PRO A 226 -21.21 28.20 16.10
CA PRO A 226 -20.85 28.23 14.68
C PRO A 226 -19.60 29.09 14.42
N ARG A 227 -19.00 28.87 13.23
CA ARG A 227 -17.96 29.66 12.51
C ARG A 227 -16.51 29.25 12.72
N LEU A 228 -15.86 28.89 11.62
CA LEU A 228 -14.68 29.61 11.12
C LEU A 228 -14.55 29.44 9.61
N ALA A 229 -14.16 30.52 8.96
CA ALA A 229 -14.04 30.70 7.53
C ALA A 229 -12.59 31.06 7.19
N ARG A 230 -12.20 30.77 5.94
CA ARG A 230 -11.20 31.45 5.09
C ARG A 230 -9.69 31.20 5.24
N PHE A 231 -9.06 31.35 4.06
CA PHE A 231 -7.65 31.45 3.66
C PHE A 231 -6.94 30.10 3.44
N VAL A 232 -6.22 29.87 2.34
CA VAL A 232 -5.20 30.73 1.69
C VAL A 232 -5.26 30.67 0.15
N VAL A 233 -4.77 31.78 -0.42
CA VAL A 233 -4.49 32.18 -1.82
C VAL A 233 -3.66 31.15 -2.60
#